data_AF-A0AAD7QPS4-F1
#
_entry.id   AF-A0AAD7QPS4-F1
#
_cell.length_a   1.000
_cell.length_b   1.000
_cell.length_c   1.000
_cell.angle_alpha   90.00
_cell.angle_beta   90.00
_cell.angle_gamma   90.00
#
_symmetry.space_group_name_H-M   'P 1'
#
loop_
_entity.id
_entity.type
_entity.pdbx_description
1 polymer ?
#
loop_
_entity_poly.entity_id
_entity_poly.type
_entity_poly.pdbx_seq_one_letter_code
_entity_poly.pdbx_strand_id
1 'polypeptide(L)'
;MASQIAKHWSQAPAYVPAIPIPMQSSVATVLLLVGLLLTALFSITDNKGVLGAAKQMAIAIPASVSLGFGFVVLLCAVGVYI
;
A
#
# COMPACT_ATOMS: atom_id res chain seq x y z
N MET A 1 23.75 29.50 13.76
CA MET A 1 22.96 28.26 13.59
C MET A 1 22.48 28.08 12.14
N ALA A 2 21.88 29.10 11.51
CA ALA A 2 21.46 29.05 10.09
C ALA A 2 22.57 28.69 9.08
N SER A 3 23.81 29.15 9.32
CA SER A 3 24.96 28.83 8.46
C SER A 3 25.35 27.35 8.44
N GLN A 4 25.12 26.63 9.54
CA GLN A 4 25.42 25.20 9.61
C GLN A 4 24.39 24.41 8.81
N ILE A 5 23.10 24.75 8.91
CA ILE A 5 22.03 24.06 8.16
C ILE A 5 22.26 24.19 6.66
N ALA A 6 22.60 25.39 6.17
CA ALA A 6 22.91 25.61 4.76
C ALA A 6 24.09 24.77 4.26
N LYS A 7 25.14 24.62 5.09
CA LYS A 7 26.28 23.76 4.76
C LYS A 7 25.87 22.28 4.66
N HIS A 8 25.10 21.77 5.61
CA HIS A 8 24.63 20.38 5.58
C HIS A 8 23.64 20.12 4.42
N TRP A 9 22.78 21.08 4.09
CA TRP A 9 21.86 21.01 2.96
C TRP A 9 22.60 20.87 1.63
N SER A 10 23.66 21.66 1.43
CA SER A 10 24.48 21.61 0.21
C SER A 10 25.24 20.30 0.00
N GLN A 11 25.37 19.49 1.07
CA GLN A 11 26.07 18.21 1.04
C GLN A 11 25.10 17.01 1.06
N ALA A 12 23.79 17.26 1.19
CA ALA A 12 22.81 16.19 1.28
C ALA A 12 22.54 15.57 -0.09
N PRO A 13 22.39 14.23 -0.18
CA PRO A 13 22.01 13.57 -1.42
C PRO A 13 20.57 13.93 -1.80
N ALA A 14 20.29 13.90 -3.11
CA ALA A 14 18.94 14.09 -3.61
C ALA A 14 18.00 12.97 -3.12
N TYR A 15 16.76 13.34 -2.81
CA TYR A 15 15.73 12.39 -2.42
C TYR A 15 15.41 11.44 -3.59
N VAL A 16 15.45 10.14 -3.31
CA VAL A 16 15.02 9.11 -4.25
C VAL A 16 13.69 8.54 -3.75
N PRO A 17 12.61 8.62 -4.55
CA PRO A 17 11.31 8.11 -4.13
C PRO A 17 11.34 6.57 -4.05
N ALA A 18 10.66 6.02 -3.04
CA ALA A 18 10.51 4.58 -2.90
C ALA A 18 9.73 3.95 -4.07
N ILE A 19 8.75 4.68 -4.62
CA ILE A 19 7.96 4.28 -5.79
C ILE A 19 8.06 5.39 -6.85
N PRO A 20 8.71 5.14 -8.00
CA PRO A 20 8.75 6.10 -9.10
C PRO A 20 7.35 6.45 -9.59
N ILE A 21 7.12 7.73 -9.91
CA ILE A 21 5.85 8.25 -10.47
C ILE A 21 5.28 7.37 -11.60
N PRO A 22 6.04 6.97 -12.65
CA PRO A 22 5.48 6.18 -13.74
C PRO A 22 4.99 4.78 -13.30
N MET A 23 5.46 4.28 -12.15
CA MET A 23 5.06 2.97 -11.63
C MET A 23 3.86 3.03 -10.68
N GLN A 24 3.49 4.21 -10.16
CA GLN A 24 2.43 4.35 -9.15
C GLN A 24 1.10 3.77 -9.63
N SER A 25 0.71 4.04 -10.88
CA SER A 25 -0.54 3.49 -11.46
C SER A 25 -0.54 1.95 -11.54
N SER A 26 0.57 1.36 -12.01
CA SER A 26 0.71 -0.10 -12.10
C SER A 26 0.71 -0.75 -10.73
N VAL A 27 1.42 -0.18 -9.77
CA VAL A 27 1.46 -0.68 -8.38
C VAL A 27 0.08 -0.60 -7.73
N ALA A 28 -0.62 0.54 -7.86
CA ALA A 28 -1.98 0.70 -7.36
C ALA A 28 -2.93 -0.36 -7.94
N THR A 29 -2.88 -0.55 -9.27
CA THR A 29 -3.74 -1.51 -9.97
C THR A 29 -3.52 -2.93 -9.47
N VAL A 30 -2.26 -3.36 -9.32
CA VAL A 30 -1.95 -4.71 -8.81
C VAL A 30 -2.40 -4.87 -7.36
N LEU A 31 -2.11 -3.91 -6.47
CA LEU A 31 -2.50 -4.01 -5.07
C LEU A 31 -4.02 -4.03 -4.89
N LEU A 32 -4.75 -3.18 -5.63
CA LEU A 32 -6.21 -3.14 -5.58
C LEU A 32 -6.83 -4.41 -6.15
N LEU A 33 -6.31 -4.94 -7.25
CA LEU A 33 -6.83 -6.17 -7.85
C LEU A 33 -6.58 -7.37 -6.95
N VAL A 34 -5.39 -7.49 -6.36
CA VAL A 34 -5.09 -8.52 -5.35
C VAL A 34 -6.00 -8.36 -4.13
N GLY A 35 -6.13 -7.14 -3.59
CA GLY A 35 -6.99 -6.86 -2.45
C GLY A 35 -8.46 -7.20 -2.72
N LEU A 36 -8.96 -6.89 -3.92
CA LEU A 36 -10.33 -7.21 -4.34
C LEU A 36 -10.55 -8.72 -4.45
N LEU A 37 -9.59 -9.45 -5.04
CA LEU A 37 -9.65 -10.91 -5.15
C LEU A 37 -9.61 -11.59 -3.78
N LEU A 38 -8.72 -11.16 -2.89
CA LEU A 38 -8.66 -11.70 -1.52
C LEU A 38 -9.93 -11.38 -0.73
N THR A 39 -10.51 -10.20 -0.91
CA THR A 39 -11.78 -9.82 -0.29
C THR A 39 -12.93 -10.69 -0.83
N ALA A 40 -12.97 -10.95 -2.13
CA ALA A 40 -13.94 -11.86 -2.72
C ALA A 40 -13.80 -13.30 -2.18
N LEU A 41 -12.55 -13.79 -2.05
CA LEU A 41 -12.26 -15.11 -1.46
C LEU A 41 -12.67 -15.17 0.01
N PHE A 42 -12.44 -14.10 0.78
CA PHE A 42 -12.92 -13.98 2.16
C PHE A 42 -14.44 -14.10 2.24
N SER A 43 -15.17 -13.49 1.30
CA SER A 43 -16.64 -13.52 1.27
C SER A 43 -17.23 -14.90 0.94
N ILE A 44 -16.50 -15.76 0.24
CA ILE A 44 -16.96 -17.09 -0.21
C ILE A 44 -16.53 -18.20 0.77
N THR A 45 -15.54 -17.95 1.62
CA THR A 45 -14.98 -18.96 2.53
C THR A 45 -15.97 -19.33 3.65
N ASP A 46 -16.04 -20.63 3.99
CA ASP A 46 -16.93 -21.17 5.04
C ASP A 46 -16.41 -20.84 6.45
N ASN A 47 -17.31 -20.42 7.35
CA ASN A 47 -16.98 -19.77 8.64
C ASN A 47 -17.14 -20.72 9.84
N LYS A 48 -17.27 -22.02 9.60
CA LYS A 48 -17.65 -22.96 10.64
C LYS A 48 -16.47 -23.34 11.54
N GLY A 49 -16.60 -23.02 12.82
CA GLY A 49 -15.67 -23.40 13.88
C GLY A 49 -14.42 -22.53 13.99
N VAL A 50 -13.60 -22.80 15.01
CA VAL A 50 -12.39 -22.03 15.35
C VAL A 50 -11.36 -22.05 14.21
N LEU A 51 -11.25 -23.17 13.49
CA LEU A 51 -10.34 -23.30 12.35
C LEU A 51 -10.79 -22.46 11.14
N GLY A 52 -12.10 -22.32 10.93
CA GLY A 52 -12.66 -21.43 9.90
C GLY A 52 -12.37 -19.96 10.19
N ALA A 53 -12.55 -19.53 11.45
CA ALA A 53 -12.23 -18.16 11.88
C ALA A 53 -10.74 -17.82 11.69
N ALA A 54 -9.83 -18.74 12.03
CA ALA A 54 -8.39 -18.55 11.82
C ALA A 54 -8.04 -18.40 10.32
N LYS A 55 -8.65 -19.24 9.46
CA LYS A 55 -8.48 -19.15 8.00
C LYS A 55 -9.01 -17.83 7.44
N GLN A 56 -10.15 -17.36 7.93
CA GLN A 56 -10.71 -16.07 7.54
C GLN A 56 -9.79 -14.91 7.91
N MET A 57 -9.25 -14.89 9.12
CA MET A 57 -8.28 -13.86 9.54
C MET A 57 -7.04 -13.87 8.65
N ALA A 58 -6.53 -15.05 8.30
CA ALA A 58 -5.38 -15.20 7.40
C ALA A 58 -5.63 -14.64 5.99
N ILE A 59 -6.89 -14.56 5.53
CA ILE A 59 -7.25 -13.95 4.24
C ILE A 59 -7.61 -12.47 4.40
N ALA A 60 -8.34 -12.12 5.46
CA ALA A 60 -8.84 -10.77 5.70
C ALA A 60 -7.72 -9.76 5.97
N ILE A 61 -6.67 -10.16 6.71
CA ILE A 61 -5.52 -9.30 7.01
C ILE A 61 -4.81 -8.87 5.72
N PRO A 62 -4.32 -9.78 4.86
CA PRO A 62 -3.67 -9.38 3.62
C PRO A 62 -4.63 -8.68 2.65
N ALA A 63 -5.93 -9.04 2.62
CA ALA A 63 -6.92 -8.32 1.82
C ALA A 63 -7.00 -6.83 2.21
N SER A 64 -7.12 -6.56 3.52
CA SER A 64 -7.20 -5.21 4.08
C SER A 64 -5.94 -4.39 3.81
N VAL A 65 -4.76 -5.00 4.03
CA VAL A 65 -3.46 -4.36 3.75
C VAL A 65 -3.34 -4.02 2.26
N SER A 66 -3.63 -4.97 1.36
CA SER A 66 -3.56 -4.73 -0.09
C SER A 66 -4.52 -3.65 -0.55
N LEU A 67 -5.76 -3.62 -0.05
CA LEU A 67 -6.73 -2.56 -0.38
C LEU A 67 -6.29 -1.20 0.17
N GLY A 68 -5.87 -1.11 1.43
CA GLY A 68 -5.45 0.13 2.06
C GLY A 68 -4.25 0.77 1.35
N PHE A 69 -3.17 0.01 1.16
CA PHE A 69 -1.99 0.50 0.44
C PHE A 69 -2.30 0.75 -1.04
N GLY A 70 -3.12 -0.10 -1.67
CA GLY A 70 -3.55 0.11 -3.05
C GLY A 70 -4.28 1.43 -3.25
N PHE A 71 -5.14 1.81 -2.29
CA PHE A 71 -5.88 3.07 -2.35
C PHE A 71 -4.97 4.29 -2.15
N VAL A 72 -4.03 4.24 -1.21
CA VAL A 72 -3.04 5.31 -1.02
C VAL A 72 -2.22 5.53 -2.30
N VAL A 73 -1.72 4.46 -2.90
CA VAL A 73 -0.94 4.57 -4.15
C VAL A 73 -1.82 5.04 -5.32
N LEU A 74 -3.10 4.65 -5.36
CA LEU A 74 -4.05 5.16 -6.36
C LEU A 74 -4.24 6.68 -6.23
N LEU A 75 -4.42 7.19 -5.01
CA LEU A 75 -4.54 8.62 -4.74
C LEU A 75 -3.28 9.40 -5.17
N CYS A 76 -2.10 8.83 -4.92
CA CYS A 76 -0.84 9.37 -5.44
C CYS A 76 -0.79 9.34 -6.97
N ALA A 77 -1.28 8.27 -7.60
CA ALA A 77 -1.27 8.12 -9.05
C ALA A 77 -2.21 9.09 -9.78
N VAL A 78 -3.33 9.49 -9.16
CA VAL A 78 -4.25 10.51 -9.71
C VAL A 78 -3.85 11.94 -9.40
N GLY A 79 -2.75 12.14 -8.66
CA GLY A 79 -2.18 13.46 -8.38
C GLY A 79 -2.84 14.22 -7.21
N VAL A 80 -3.62 13.54 -6.36
CA VAL A 80 -4.12 14.16 -5.12
C VAL A 80 -2.97 14.40 -4.16
N TYR A 81 -2.00 13.48 -4.12
CA TYR A 81 -0.86 13.43 -3.20
C TYR A 81 -1.27 13.50 -1.71
N ILE A 82 -0.62 12.71 -0.88
CA ILE A 82 -0.90 12.66 0.57
C ILE A 82 0.40 12.82 1.33
#